data_AF-A0A954G6E1-F1
#
_entry.id   AF-A0A954G6E1-F1
#
_cell.length_a   1.000
_cell.length_b   1.000
_cell.length_c   1.000
_cell.angle_alpha   90.00
_cell.angle_beta   90.00
_cell.angle_gamma   90.00
#
_symmetry.space_group_name_H-M   'P 1'
#
loop_
_entity.id
_entity.type
_entity.pdbx_description
1 polymer ?
#
loop_
_entity_poly.entity_id
_entity_poly.type
_entity_poly.pdbx_seq_one_letter_code
_entity_poly.pdbx_strand_id
1 'polypeptide(L)'
;MRNLLIALIIIPGFVFTGSLPAAEKKTELPADHARRMQQGLELFKKEVRPLLVAKCLKCHGGKSVKGDFDLSSRKKLLESGMIDKSAKDSYLMALVEQREEPYMPLKEPKLSEKEIASLSKWIDLGAPFDKPLATSGTADDGVLQVTS
;
A
#
# COMPACT_ATOMS: atom_id res chain seq x y z
N MET A 1 37.26 51.19 -57.83
CA MET A 1 37.29 50.98 -56.37
C MET A 1 36.05 50.20 -55.96
N ARG A 2 36.26 49.09 -55.23
CA ARG A 2 35.32 48.35 -54.37
C ARG A 2 34.16 47.56 -55.01
N ASN A 3 34.45 46.26 -55.17
CA ASN A 3 33.53 45.13 -54.98
C ASN A 3 32.48 45.41 -53.91
N LEU A 4 31.21 45.14 -54.20
CA LEU A 4 30.18 44.93 -53.19
C LEU A 4 29.54 43.55 -53.43
N LEU A 5 30.13 42.54 -52.80
CA LEU A 5 29.50 41.23 -52.60
C LEU A 5 28.48 41.39 -51.47
N ILE A 6 27.19 41.43 -51.81
CA ILE A 6 26.12 41.28 -50.83
C ILE A 6 25.88 39.77 -50.69
N ALA A 7 26.47 39.20 -49.64
CA ALA A 7 26.18 37.84 -49.22
C ALA A 7 24.76 37.81 -48.62
N LEU A 8 23.80 37.32 -49.39
CA LEU A 8 22.51 36.86 -48.89
C LEU A 8 22.74 35.59 -48.06
N ILE A 9 22.96 35.75 -46.76
CA ILE A 9 22.89 34.63 -45.82
C ILE A 9 21.40 34.35 -45.62
N ILE A 10 20.89 33.45 -46.44
CA ILE A 10 19.62 32.76 -46.22
C ILE A 10 19.80 31.98 -44.92
N ILE A 11 19.19 32.44 -43.82
CA ILE A 11 19.06 31.64 -42.61
C ILE A 11 18.05 30.54 -42.96
N PRO A 12 18.45 29.27 -43.15
CA PRO A 12 17.47 28.23 -43.39
C PRO A 12 16.60 28.13 -42.15
N GLY A 13 15.31 28.38 -42.32
CA GLY A 13 14.31 28.28 -41.27
C GLY A 13 14.46 26.93 -40.58
N PHE A 14 14.89 26.95 -39.33
CA PHE A 14 14.87 25.79 -38.47
C PHE A 14 13.40 25.54 -38.15
N VAL A 15 12.75 24.70 -38.95
CA VAL A 15 11.43 24.17 -38.65
C VAL A 15 11.63 23.31 -37.41
N PHE A 16 11.35 23.89 -36.25
CA PHE A 16 11.34 23.17 -34.98
C PHE A 16 10.11 22.24 -35.02
N THR A 17 10.29 21.06 -35.59
CA THR A 17 9.36 19.94 -35.47
C THR A 17 9.43 19.40 -34.04
N GLY A 18 9.00 20.23 -33.09
CA GLY A 18 8.87 19.84 -31.70
C GLY A 18 7.79 18.78 -31.57
N SER A 19 8.20 17.51 -31.61
CA SER A 19 7.37 16.42 -31.10
C SER A 19 7.29 16.60 -29.59
N LEU A 20 6.19 17.18 -29.11
CA LEU A 20 5.88 17.24 -27.69
C LEU A 20 5.93 15.81 -27.15
N PRO A 21 6.78 15.50 -26.15
CA PRO A 21 6.66 14.23 -25.47
C PRO A 21 5.25 14.19 -24.87
N ALA A 22 4.51 13.12 -25.16
CA ALA A 22 3.23 12.85 -24.55
C ALA A 22 3.39 13.03 -23.04
N ALA A 23 2.75 14.05 -22.47
CA ALA A 23 2.71 14.26 -21.04
C ALA A 23 2.24 12.95 -20.42
N GLU A 24 3.17 12.27 -19.74
CA GLU A 24 2.88 11.04 -19.01
C GLU A 24 1.72 11.34 -18.08
N LYS A 25 0.58 10.72 -18.36
CA LYS A 25 -0.61 10.81 -17.53
C LYS A 25 -0.27 10.19 -16.19
N LYS A 26 0.25 11.02 -15.27
CA LYS A 26 0.47 10.71 -13.87
C LYS A 26 -0.78 9.99 -13.38
N THR A 27 -0.63 8.72 -12.99
CA THR A 27 -1.75 7.83 -12.68
C THR A 27 -2.69 8.51 -11.69
N GLU A 28 -3.85 8.94 -12.18
CA GLU A 28 -4.84 9.64 -11.38
C GLU A 28 -5.50 8.61 -10.45
N LEU A 29 -5.42 8.85 -9.14
CA LEU A 29 -6.02 7.96 -8.14
C LEU A 29 -7.54 7.88 -8.39
N PRO A 30 -8.18 6.70 -8.20
CA PRO A 30 -9.62 6.59 -8.36
C PRO A 30 -10.38 7.61 -7.50
N ALA A 31 -11.42 8.23 -8.06
CA ALA A 31 -12.21 9.27 -7.39
C ALA A 31 -12.84 8.81 -6.06
N ASP A 32 -12.99 7.51 -5.86
CA ASP A 32 -13.56 6.92 -4.64
C ASP A 32 -12.52 6.52 -3.59
N HIS A 33 -11.22 6.75 -3.83
CA HIS A 33 -10.14 6.31 -2.96
C HIS A 33 -10.31 6.79 -1.51
N ALA A 34 -10.57 8.09 -1.30
CA ALA A 34 -10.73 8.66 0.04
C ALA A 34 -11.91 8.02 0.80
N ARG A 35 -13.05 7.84 0.11
CA ARG A 35 -14.24 7.20 0.68
C ARG A 35 -13.96 5.76 1.11
N ARG A 36 -13.27 4.99 0.26
CA ARG A 36 -12.89 3.60 0.56
C ARG A 36 -11.96 3.53 1.77
N MET A 37 -10.95 4.41 1.84
CA MET A 37 -10.04 4.47 2.98
C MET A 37 -10.76 4.82 4.28
N GLN A 38 -11.72 5.75 4.25
CA GLN A 38 -12.53 6.07 5.42
C GLN A 38 -13.39 4.89 5.87
N GLN A 39 -14.08 4.22 4.95
CA GLN A 39 -14.88 3.02 5.25
C GLN A 39 -14.01 1.90 5.82
N GLY A 40 -12.84 1.68 5.23
CA GLY A 40 -11.89 0.68 5.69
C GLY A 40 -11.38 0.99 7.10
N LEU A 41 -11.15 2.27 7.42
CA LEU A 41 -10.66 2.68 8.73
C LEU A 41 -11.71 2.45 9.82
N GLU A 42 -12.98 2.69 9.53
CA GLU A 42 -14.07 2.41 10.47
C GLU A 42 -14.27 0.91 10.68
N LEU A 43 -14.20 0.11 9.61
CA LEU A 43 -14.18 -1.35 9.70
C LEU A 43 -12.97 -1.85 10.49
N PHE A 44 -11.81 -1.22 10.29
CA PHE A 44 -10.59 -1.57 10.99
C PHE A 44 -10.74 -1.40 12.49
N LYS A 45 -11.17 -0.22 12.96
CA LYS A 45 -11.33 0.06 14.39
C LYS A 45 -12.32 -0.90 15.06
N LYS A 46 -13.43 -1.21 14.38
CA LYS A 46 -14.55 -1.96 14.96
C LYS A 46 -14.35 -3.47 14.94
N GLU A 47 -13.80 -4.01 13.84
CA GLU A 47 -13.81 -5.45 13.60
C GLU A 47 -12.41 -6.03 13.37
N VAL A 48 -11.60 -5.40 12.52
CA VAL A 48 -10.33 -6.02 12.10
C VAL A 48 -9.22 -5.82 13.14
N ARG A 49 -9.12 -4.66 13.78
CA ARG A 49 -8.13 -4.39 14.83
C ARG A 49 -8.21 -5.40 15.98
N PRO A 50 -9.37 -5.66 16.62
CA PRO A 50 -9.45 -6.67 17.68
C PRO A 50 -9.13 -8.07 17.17
N LEU A 51 -9.54 -8.42 15.94
CA LEU A 51 -9.21 -9.70 15.30
C LEU A 51 -7.69 -9.88 15.11
N LEU A 52 -7.01 -8.92 14.48
CA LEU A 52 -5.56 -8.99 14.23
C LEU A 52 -4.78 -9.05 15.54
N VAL A 53 -5.18 -8.26 16.54
CA VAL A 53 -4.52 -8.27 17.87
C VAL A 53 -4.70 -9.63 18.56
N ALA A 54 -5.91 -10.18 18.53
CA ALA A 54 -6.23 -11.42 19.26
C ALA A 54 -5.67 -12.68 18.57
N LYS A 55 -5.67 -12.72 17.23
CA LYS A 55 -5.42 -13.95 16.46
C LYS A 55 -4.12 -13.94 15.67
N CYS A 56 -3.55 -12.78 15.35
CA CYS A 56 -2.41 -12.69 14.42
C CYS A 56 -1.14 -12.14 15.09
N LEU A 57 -1.28 -11.06 15.86
CA LEU A 57 -0.17 -10.24 16.35
C LEU A 57 0.81 -11.00 17.26
N LYS A 58 0.35 -12.03 17.97
CA LYS A 58 1.20 -12.86 18.86
C LYS A 58 2.38 -13.51 18.12
N CYS A 59 2.18 -13.90 16.86
CA CYS A 59 3.16 -14.63 16.05
C CYS A 59 3.68 -13.83 14.86
N HIS A 60 2.95 -12.82 14.41
CA HIS A 60 3.28 -12.04 13.22
C HIS A 60 3.38 -10.55 13.55
N GLY A 61 4.09 -10.22 14.63
CA GLY A 61 4.40 -8.84 14.99
C GLY A 61 4.94 -8.65 16.40
N GLY A 62 5.51 -7.47 16.63
CA GLY A 62 6.02 -7.07 17.95
C GLY A 62 7.18 -7.96 18.41
N LYS A 63 6.90 -8.88 19.35
CA LYS A 63 7.91 -9.73 20.00
C LYS A 63 8.23 -11.02 19.24
N SER A 64 7.40 -11.43 18.28
CA SER A 64 7.62 -12.64 17.48
C SER A 64 7.13 -12.41 16.06
N VAL A 65 7.99 -12.69 15.09
CA VAL A 65 7.72 -12.56 13.65
C VAL A 65 8.00 -13.91 13.01
N LYS A 66 6.96 -14.69 12.74
CA LYS A 66 7.03 -16.01 12.10
C LYS A 66 6.81 -15.87 10.59
N GLY A 67 7.48 -16.73 9.82
CA GLY A 67 7.32 -16.78 8.35
C GLY A 67 7.66 -15.45 7.67
N ASP A 68 8.61 -14.70 8.24
CA ASP A 68 9.05 -13.38 7.77
C ASP A 68 7.92 -12.38 7.53
N PHE A 69 6.79 -12.58 8.23
CA PHE A 69 5.59 -11.75 8.09
C PHE A 69 5.32 -10.96 9.37
N ASP A 70 5.49 -9.64 9.29
CA ASP A 70 5.21 -8.68 10.37
C ASP A 70 4.02 -7.76 10.01
N LEU A 71 2.90 -7.92 10.71
CA LEU A 71 1.70 -7.08 10.56
C LEU A 71 1.58 -5.99 11.64
N SER A 72 2.63 -5.72 12.41
CA SER A 72 2.62 -4.71 13.49
C SER A 72 2.32 -3.29 13.00
N SER A 73 2.54 -2.99 11.72
CA SER A 73 2.19 -1.72 11.09
C SER A 73 1.71 -1.92 9.66
N ARG A 74 0.94 -0.94 9.16
CA ARG A 74 0.43 -0.97 7.77
C ARG A 74 1.56 -0.99 6.75
N LYS A 75 2.64 -0.24 7.02
CA LYS A 75 3.82 -0.21 6.15
C LYS A 75 4.39 -1.62 5.96
N LYS A 76 4.68 -2.32 7.07
CA LYS A 76 5.23 -3.68 7.03
C LYS A 76 4.29 -4.69 6.36
N LEU A 77 2.99 -4.56 6.59
CA LEU A 77 1.99 -5.39 5.91
C LEU A 77 2.00 -5.19 4.38
N LEU A 78 2.14 -3.95 3.91
CA LEU A 78 2.19 -3.67 2.47
C LEU A 78 3.52 -4.11 1.84
N GLU A 79 4.62 -3.99 2.59
CA GLU A 79 5.95 -4.40 2.15
C GLU A 79 6.11 -5.93 2.13
N SER A 80 5.29 -6.69 2.87
CA SER A 80 5.41 -8.14 2.95
C SER A 80 4.93 -8.88 1.69
N GLY A 81 4.16 -8.24 0.82
CA GLY A 81 3.52 -8.89 -0.34
C GLY A 81 2.40 -9.87 0.02
N MET A 82 1.99 -9.96 1.29
CA MET A 82 0.92 -10.86 1.73
C MET A 82 -0.48 -10.41 1.31
N ILE A 83 -0.62 -9.11 1.00
CA ILE A 83 -1.86 -8.52 0.48
C ILE A 83 -1.60 -7.84 -0.86
N ASP A 84 -2.56 -7.96 -1.77
CA ASP A 84 -2.56 -7.30 -3.08
C ASP A 84 -3.69 -6.25 -3.14
N LYS A 85 -4.01 -5.74 -4.33
CA LYS A 85 -5.05 -4.74 -4.59
C LYS A 85 -6.45 -5.21 -4.20
N SER A 86 -6.67 -6.52 -4.14
CA SER A 86 -7.94 -7.13 -3.75
C SER A 86 -7.72 -8.27 -2.77
N ALA A 87 -8.72 -8.55 -1.94
CA ALA A 87 -8.70 -9.69 -1.03
C ALA A 87 -8.60 -11.01 -1.77
N LYS A 88 -9.27 -11.13 -2.92
CA LYS A 88 -9.29 -12.33 -3.76
C LYS A 88 -7.88 -12.74 -4.19
N ASP A 89 -7.04 -11.76 -4.51
CA ASP A 89 -5.69 -11.97 -5.02
C ASP A 89 -4.62 -12.00 -3.90
N SER A 90 -5.03 -11.81 -2.65
CA SER A 90 -4.12 -11.73 -1.50
C SER A 90 -3.78 -13.12 -0.95
N TYR A 91 -2.48 -13.41 -0.82
CA TYR A 91 -2.00 -14.70 -0.26
C TYR A 91 -2.49 -14.92 1.19
N LEU A 92 -2.54 -13.85 1.99
CA LEU A 92 -3.12 -13.88 3.34
C LEU A 92 -4.51 -14.52 3.36
N MET A 93 -5.36 -14.21 2.37
CA MET A 93 -6.71 -14.76 2.28
C MET A 93 -6.72 -16.25 1.97
N ALA A 94 -5.80 -16.74 1.14
CA ALA A 94 -5.66 -18.17 0.88
C ALA A 94 -5.32 -18.96 2.16
N LEU A 95 -4.48 -18.40 3.03
CA LEU A 95 -4.07 -19.05 4.27
C LEU A 95 -5.16 -19.05 5.35
N VAL A 96 -5.88 -17.93 5.55
CA VAL A 96 -6.93 -17.83 6.58
C VAL A 96 -8.25 -18.50 6.18
N GLU A 97 -8.52 -18.60 4.88
CA GLU A 97 -9.63 -19.41 4.37
C GLU A 97 -9.28 -20.90 4.34
N GLN A 98 -8.01 -21.26 4.58
CA GLN A 98 -7.47 -22.61 4.53
C GLN A 98 -7.60 -23.26 3.15
N ARG A 99 -7.36 -22.47 2.09
CA ARG A 99 -7.27 -22.95 0.71
C ARG A 99 -5.85 -23.43 0.36
N GLU A 100 -4.84 -22.96 1.09
CA GLU A 100 -3.43 -23.30 0.88
C GLU A 100 -2.68 -23.42 2.21
N GLU A 101 -1.73 -24.36 2.28
CA GLU A 101 -0.88 -24.56 3.44
C GLU A 101 0.34 -23.60 3.45
N PRO A 102 0.83 -23.19 4.63
CA PRO A 102 0.34 -23.56 5.96
C PRO A 102 -0.95 -22.82 6.31
N TYR A 103 -1.92 -23.54 6.87
CA TYR A 103 -3.18 -22.94 7.32
C TYR A 103 -2.95 -21.96 8.46
N MET A 104 -3.67 -20.84 8.39
CA MET A 104 -3.70 -19.84 9.45
C MET A 104 -5.11 -19.72 10.04
N PRO A 105 -5.22 -19.47 11.35
CA PRO A 105 -4.14 -19.39 12.33
C PRO A 105 -3.54 -20.78 12.68
N LEU A 106 -2.21 -20.87 12.82
CA LEU A 106 -1.52 -22.15 13.05
C LEU A 106 -1.81 -22.71 14.45
N LYS A 107 -2.24 -23.98 14.53
CA LYS A 107 -2.58 -24.68 15.80
C LYS A 107 -3.68 -24.01 16.63
N GLU A 108 -4.50 -23.21 15.98
CA GLU A 108 -5.62 -22.49 16.58
C GLU A 108 -6.85 -22.73 15.69
N PRO A 109 -8.09 -22.56 16.20
CA PRO A 109 -9.28 -22.71 15.38
C PRO A 109 -9.27 -21.78 14.16
N LYS A 110 -9.83 -22.26 13.05
CA LYS A 110 -10.10 -21.44 11.86
C LYS A 110 -10.91 -20.21 12.27
N LEU A 111 -10.62 -19.07 11.63
CA LEU A 111 -11.45 -17.87 11.78
C LEU A 111 -12.90 -18.17 11.39
N SER A 112 -13.84 -17.52 12.06
CA SER A 112 -15.25 -17.59 11.66
C SER A 112 -15.45 -16.94 10.29
N GLU A 113 -16.50 -17.35 9.58
CA GLU A 113 -16.86 -16.77 8.28
C GLU A 113 -17.04 -15.24 8.37
N LYS A 114 -17.55 -14.73 9.50
CA LYS A 114 -17.65 -13.30 9.75
C LYS A 114 -16.28 -12.62 9.82
N GLU A 115 -15.34 -13.19 10.57
CA GLU A 115 -13.97 -12.64 10.70
C GLU A 115 -13.24 -12.66 9.35
N ILE A 116 -13.38 -13.73 8.57
CA ILE A 116 -12.84 -13.83 7.21
C ILE A 116 -13.45 -12.76 6.30
N ALA A 117 -14.77 -12.58 6.34
CA ALA A 117 -15.45 -11.55 5.56
C ALA A 117 -15.00 -10.13 5.94
N SER A 118 -14.82 -9.85 7.23
CA SER A 118 -14.31 -8.55 7.69
C SER A 118 -12.88 -8.29 7.23
N LEU A 119 -12.00 -9.30 7.26
CA LEU A 119 -10.63 -9.20 6.73
C LEU A 119 -10.62 -8.93 5.23
N SER A 120 -11.38 -9.74 4.48
CA SER A 120 -11.52 -9.60 3.03
C SER A 120 -12.00 -8.19 2.66
N LYS A 121 -13.09 -7.73 3.28
CA LYS A 121 -13.64 -6.40 3.00
C LYS A 121 -12.66 -5.28 3.34
N TRP A 122 -11.90 -5.43 4.42
CA TRP A 122 -10.90 -4.44 4.82
C TRP A 122 -9.72 -4.35 3.84
N ILE A 123 -9.26 -5.48 3.29
CA ILE A 123 -8.25 -5.50 2.22
C ILE A 123 -8.77 -4.79 0.97
N ASP A 124 -10.00 -5.11 0.54
CA ASP A 124 -10.64 -4.45 -0.62
C ASP A 124 -10.82 -2.93 -0.43
N LEU A 125 -10.89 -2.47 0.82
CA LEU A 125 -10.96 -1.05 1.18
C LEU A 125 -9.59 -0.38 1.36
N GLY A 126 -8.50 -1.08 1.02
CA GLY A 126 -7.14 -0.53 1.02
C GLY A 126 -6.35 -0.77 2.31
N ALA A 127 -6.82 -1.68 3.16
CA ALA A 127 -6.16 -2.11 4.38
C ALA A 127 -5.68 -0.95 5.31
N PRO A 128 -6.50 0.07 5.62
CA PRO A 128 -6.08 1.18 6.49
C PRO A 128 -5.92 0.74 7.95
N PHE A 129 -4.94 1.33 8.64
CA PHE A 129 -4.76 1.22 10.09
C PHE A 129 -5.02 2.58 10.74
N ASP A 130 -5.58 2.60 11.95
CA ASP A 130 -5.69 3.82 12.76
C ASP A 130 -4.35 4.21 13.38
N LYS A 131 -3.59 3.21 13.81
CA LYS A 131 -2.24 3.29 14.37
C LYS A 131 -1.55 1.92 14.30
N PRO A 132 -0.22 1.83 14.50
CA PRO A 132 0.46 0.56 14.65
C PRO A 132 -0.18 -0.33 15.73
N LEU A 133 -0.20 -1.64 15.49
CA LEU A 133 -0.71 -2.64 16.43
C LEU A 133 0.28 -2.93 17.56
N ALA A 134 1.57 -2.79 17.27
CA ALA A 134 2.65 -2.87 18.26
C ALA A 134 3.74 -1.86 17.90
N THR A 135 4.34 -1.24 18.90
CA THR A 135 5.62 -0.55 18.76
C THR A 135 6.68 -1.63 18.84
N SER A 136 7.33 -1.98 17.72
CA SER A 136 8.60 -2.70 17.82
C SER A 136 9.52 -1.87 18.70
N GLY A 137 10.20 -2.49 19.68
CA GLY A 137 11.10 -1.83 20.63
C GLY A 137 12.35 -1.20 20.01
N THR A 138 12.29 -0.80 18.75
CA THR A 138 13.18 0.15 18.12
C THR A 138 12.43 1.49 18.15
N ALA A 139 12.69 2.27 19.18
CA ALA A 139 12.57 3.71 19.07
C ALA A 139 13.48 4.15 17.91
N ASP A 140 12.90 4.17 16.71
CA ASP A 140 13.30 5.11 15.67
C ASP A 140 12.36 6.30 15.86
N ASP A 141 12.92 7.28 16.52
CA ASP A 141 12.43 8.59 16.90
C ASP A 141 12.12 9.46 15.68
N GLY A 142 11.19 9.01 14.84
CA GLY A 142 10.52 9.84 13.84
C GLY A 142 9.51 10.81 14.48
N VAL A 143 9.84 11.44 15.60
CA VAL A 143 9.09 12.57 16.12
C VAL A 143 9.30 13.72 15.14
N LEU A 144 8.37 13.91 14.21
CA LEU A 144 8.14 15.23 13.63
C LEU A 144 7.65 16.12 14.76
N GLN A 145 8.61 16.74 15.47
CA GLN A 145 8.31 17.86 16.33
C GLN A 145 7.87 19.00 15.40
N VAL A 146 6.55 19.24 15.37
CA VAL A 146 6.02 20.50 14.88
C VAL A 146 6.43 21.54 15.92
N THR A 147 7.58 22.18 15.70
CA THR A 147 7.94 23.39 16.44
C THR A 147 6.93 24.46 16.05
N SER A 148 6.17 24.95 17.04
CA SER A 148 5.37 26.16 16.93
C SER A 148 6.23 27.41 17.06
#